data_AF-A0A5K0YTK9-F1
#
_entry.id   AF-A0A5K0YTK9-F1
#
_cell.length_a   1.000
_cell.length_b   1.000
_cell.length_c   1.000
_cell.angle_alpha   90.00
_cell.angle_beta   90.00
_cell.angle_gamma   90.00
#
_symmetry.space_group_name_H-M   'P 1'
#
loop_
_entity.id
_entity.type
_entity.pdbx_description
1 polymer ?
#
loop_
_entity_poly.entity_id
_entity_poly.type
_entity_poly.pdbx_seq_one_letter_code
_entity_poly.pdbx_strand_id
1 'polypeptide(L)'
;IAEARQPMWRKVPVPSRLVNPYRIVIVLRLVILCFFFRFRILNPAKDAYALWLISIICEIWFALSWILDQFPKWFPINRETYLDRLTARYEQEGEPDRLAAVDVFVSTVDPSKEPPLITANTVLSILGVDYPVQKVSCYVSDDGASMLLFDTLSETAEFARRWVPFCKKFSIEPRAPEFYFSQKIDYLKDKVQPTFVKERRAMK
;
A
#
# COMPACT_ATOMS: atom_id res chain seq x y z
N ILE A 1 -27.54 -0.26 17.78
CA ILE A 1 -28.02 -1.48 17.05
C ILE A 1 -28.21 -1.23 15.54
N ALA A 2 -28.81 -0.11 15.11
CA ALA A 2 -29.04 0.15 13.67
C ALA A 2 -27.75 0.37 12.85
N GLU A 3 -26.75 1.09 13.38
CA GLU A 3 -25.47 1.34 12.69
C GLU A 3 -24.64 0.08 12.51
N ALA A 4 -24.64 -0.81 13.50
CA ALA A 4 -23.93 -2.08 13.45
C ALA A 4 -24.49 -3.06 12.39
N ARG A 5 -25.61 -2.77 11.71
CA ARG A 5 -26.13 -3.59 10.58
C ARG A 5 -25.77 -3.04 9.20
N GLN A 6 -25.16 -1.86 9.14
CA GLN A 6 -24.77 -1.22 7.88
C GLN A 6 -23.58 -1.95 7.22
N PRO A 7 -23.38 -1.81 5.91
CA PRO A 7 -22.21 -2.36 5.23
C PRO A 7 -20.92 -1.70 5.74
N MET A 8 -19.91 -2.52 6.06
CA MET A 8 -18.61 -2.06 6.57
C MET A 8 -17.72 -1.46 5.46
N TRP A 9 -18.04 -1.77 4.21
CA TRP A 9 -17.38 -1.23 3.04
C TRP A 9 -18.40 -1.04 1.91
N ARG A 10 -18.11 -0.11 1.01
CA ARG A 10 -18.97 0.16 -0.15
C ARG A 10 -18.12 0.31 -1.41
N LYS A 11 -18.63 -0.22 -2.53
CA LYS A 11 -18.12 0.12 -3.87
C LYS A 11 -18.64 1.50 -4.25
N VAL A 12 -17.73 2.42 -4.51
CA VAL A 12 -18.05 3.77 -4.95
C VAL A 12 -17.87 3.81 -6.46
N PRO A 13 -18.94 4.06 -7.25
CA PRO A 13 -18.79 4.19 -8.68
C PRO A 13 -17.99 5.45 -8.98
N VAL A 14 -17.02 5.34 -9.89
CA VAL A 14 -16.31 6.52 -10.40
C VAL A 14 -17.31 7.38 -11.17
N PRO A 15 -17.35 8.71 -10.96
CA PRO A 15 -18.28 9.60 -11.66
C PRO A 15 -18.21 9.39 -13.17
N SER A 16 -19.37 9.18 -13.80
CA SER A 16 -19.47 8.90 -15.24
C SER A 16 -18.87 10.01 -16.10
N ARG A 17 -18.86 11.26 -15.61
CA ARG A 17 -18.21 12.40 -16.26
C ARG A 17 -16.70 12.21 -16.47
N LEU A 18 -16.03 11.46 -15.60
CA LEU A 18 -14.59 11.18 -15.73
C LEU A 18 -14.31 9.93 -16.57
N VAL A 19 -15.13 8.89 -16.40
CA VAL A 19 -14.93 7.59 -17.06
C VAL A 19 -15.36 7.60 -18.53
N ASN A 20 -16.47 8.27 -18.86
CA ASN A 20 -17.02 8.23 -20.21
C ASN A 20 -16.09 8.89 -21.25
N PRO A 21 -15.50 10.07 -21.01
CA PRO A 21 -14.51 10.64 -21.94
C PRO A 21 -13.31 9.72 -22.13
N TYR A 22 -12.80 9.10 -21.07
CA TYR A 22 -11.70 8.14 -21.15
C TYR A 22 -12.03 6.94 -22.05
N ARG A 23 -13.22 6.34 -21.89
CA ARG A 23 -13.70 5.24 -22.75
C ARG A 23 -13.83 5.65 -24.21
N ILE A 24 -14.37 6.85 -24.47
CA ILE A 24 -14.51 7.38 -25.84
C ILE A 24 -13.13 7.50 -26.50
N VAL A 25 -12.14 8.05 -25.79
CA VAL A 25 -10.77 8.18 -26.31
C VAL A 25 -10.13 6.82 -26.62
N ILE A 26 -10.34 5.81 -25.77
CA ILE A 26 -9.85 4.44 -26.04
C ILE A 26 -10.49 3.86 -27.29
N VAL A 27 -11.80 3.96 -27.44
CA VAL A 27 -12.52 3.46 -28.62
C VAL A 27 -12.07 4.19 -29.88
N LEU A 28 -11.95 5.51 -29.82
CA LEU A 28 -11.44 6.31 -30.94
C LEU A 28 -10.02 5.88 -31.34
N ARG A 29 -9.14 5.66 -30.35
CA ARG A 29 -7.77 5.18 -30.59
C ARG A 29 -7.75 3.79 -31.23
N LEU A 30 -8.64 2.89 -30.82
CA LEU A 30 -8.78 1.58 -31.44
C LEU A 30 -9.18 1.69 -32.91
N VAL A 31 -10.15 2.57 -33.24
CA VAL A 31 -10.57 2.83 -34.62
C VAL A 31 -9.41 3.38 -35.46
N ILE A 32 -8.66 4.34 -34.93
CA ILE A 32 -7.47 4.90 -35.60
C ILE A 32 -6.42 3.81 -35.84
N LEU A 33 -6.15 2.94 -34.86
CA LEU A 33 -5.22 1.81 -35.01
C LEU A 33 -5.67 0.84 -36.10
N CYS A 34 -6.97 0.51 -36.18
CA CYS A 34 -7.50 -0.35 -37.24
C CYS A 34 -7.27 0.26 -38.64
N PHE A 35 -7.52 1.56 -38.81
CA PHE A 35 -7.24 2.25 -40.07
C PHE A 35 -5.73 2.32 -40.37
N PHE A 36 -4.91 2.57 -39.36
CA PHE A 36 -3.45 2.57 -39.48
C PHE A 36 -2.92 1.22 -39.98
N PHE A 37 -3.31 0.11 -39.35
CA PHE A 37 -2.88 -1.23 -39.78
C PHE A 37 -3.40 -1.59 -41.17
N ARG A 38 -4.66 -1.25 -41.48
CA ARG A 38 -5.21 -1.47 -42.81
C ARG A 38 -4.39 -0.73 -43.87
N PHE A 39 -4.09 0.55 -43.66
CA PHE A 39 -3.27 1.33 -44.57
C PHE A 39 -1.85 0.76 -44.69
N ARG A 40 -1.23 0.39 -43.55
CA ARG A 40 0.13 -0.14 -43.48
C ARG A 40 0.30 -1.46 -44.22
N ILE A 41 -0.69 -2.36 -44.11
CA ILE A 41 -0.71 -3.66 -44.79
C ILE A 41 -0.97 -3.50 -46.30
N LEU A 42 -1.86 -2.60 -46.69
CA LEU A 42 -2.22 -2.38 -48.11
C LEU A 42 -1.16 -1.61 -48.90
N ASN A 43 -0.26 -0.88 -48.24
CA ASN A 43 0.80 -0.09 -48.88
C ASN A 43 2.20 -0.60 -48.46
N PRO A 44 2.66 -1.73 -49.04
CA PRO A 44 3.97 -2.29 -48.73
C PRO A 44 5.11 -1.47 -49.33
N ALA A 45 6.20 -1.30 -48.58
CA ALA A 45 7.44 -0.70 -49.09
C ALA A 45 8.21 -1.73 -49.92
N LYS A 46 8.05 -1.67 -51.25
CA LYS A 46 8.62 -2.65 -52.18
C LYS A 46 10.16 -2.61 -52.23
N ASP A 47 10.75 -1.43 -52.00
CA ASP A 47 12.20 -1.24 -52.04
C ASP A 47 12.94 -1.85 -50.84
N ALA A 48 12.24 -2.08 -49.73
CA ALA A 48 12.82 -2.60 -48.48
C ALA A 48 11.85 -3.56 -47.76
N TYR A 49 11.44 -4.62 -48.45
CA TYR A 49 10.39 -5.53 -47.99
C TYR A 49 10.69 -6.21 -46.63
N ALA A 50 11.95 -6.62 -46.40
CA ALA A 50 12.34 -7.27 -45.15
C ALA A 50 12.21 -6.34 -43.92
N LEU A 51 12.66 -5.08 -44.06
CA LEU A 51 12.53 -4.07 -43.00
C LEU A 51 11.06 -3.73 -42.75
N TRP A 52 10.25 -3.63 -43.81
CA TRP A 52 8.81 -3.42 -43.72
C TRP A 52 8.11 -4.55 -42.96
N LEU A 53 8.45 -5.81 -43.26
CA LEU A 53 7.85 -6.98 -42.61
C LEU A 53 8.14 -7.01 -41.11
N ILE A 54 9.40 -6.78 -40.72
CA ILE A 54 9.81 -6.74 -39.30
C ILE A 54 9.08 -5.61 -38.58
N SER A 55 9.02 -4.41 -39.18
CA SER A 55 8.29 -3.25 -38.63
C SER A 55 6.82 -3.58 -38.38
N ILE A 56 6.13 -4.22 -39.32
CA ILE A 56 4.71 -4.60 -39.14
C ILE A 56 4.52 -5.62 -38.03
N ILE A 57 5.37 -6.65 -37.96
CA ILE A 57 5.27 -7.66 -36.90
C ILE A 57 5.44 -7.01 -35.52
N CYS A 58 6.42 -6.11 -35.37
CA CYS A 58 6.61 -5.34 -34.13
C CYS A 58 5.41 -4.44 -33.82
N GLU A 59 4.87 -3.72 -34.80
CA GLU A 59 3.71 -2.84 -34.61
C GLU A 59 2.46 -3.62 -34.19
N ILE A 60 2.17 -4.75 -34.83
CA ILE A 60 1.04 -5.63 -34.47
C ILE A 60 1.21 -6.15 -33.04
N TRP A 61 2.42 -6.56 -32.66
CA TRP A 61 2.71 -7.02 -31.30
C TRP A 61 2.47 -5.92 -30.26
N PHE A 62 2.93 -4.69 -30.53
CA PHE A 62 2.69 -3.55 -29.66
C PHE A 62 1.21 -3.20 -29.55
N ALA A 63 0.47 -3.25 -30.66
CA ALA A 63 -0.97 -2.99 -30.64
C ALA A 63 -1.75 -4.05 -29.86
N LEU A 64 -1.40 -5.33 -30.03
CA LEU A 64 -1.99 -6.42 -29.24
C LEU A 64 -1.71 -6.22 -27.75
N SER A 65 -0.46 -5.93 -27.40
CA SER A 65 -0.04 -5.66 -26.02
C SER A 65 -0.78 -4.46 -25.42
N TRP A 66 -0.97 -3.39 -26.21
CA TRP A 66 -1.75 -2.22 -25.79
C TRP A 66 -3.24 -2.56 -25.59
N ILE A 67 -3.88 -3.28 -26.51
CA ILE A 67 -5.29 -3.68 -26.37
C ILE A 67 -5.49 -4.52 -25.10
N LEU A 68 -4.62 -5.50 -24.86
CA LEU A 68 -4.67 -6.33 -23.66
C LEU A 68 -4.48 -5.52 -22.38
N ASP A 69 -3.61 -4.51 -22.39
CA ASP A 69 -3.38 -3.60 -21.27
C ASP A 69 -4.58 -2.64 -21.00
N GLN A 70 -5.38 -2.32 -22.02
CA GLN A 70 -6.56 -1.45 -21.86
C GLN A 70 -7.77 -2.18 -21.25
N PHE A 71 -7.95 -3.49 -21.50
CA PHE A 71 -9.14 -4.21 -21.02
C PHE A 71 -9.31 -4.18 -19.48
N PRO A 72 -8.27 -4.40 -18.66
CA PRO A 72 -8.39 -4.32 -17.20
C PRO A 72 -8.81 -2.93 -16.71
N LYS A 73 -8.47 -1.87 -17.45
CA LYS A 73 -8.73 -0.47 -17.07
C LYS A 73 -10.15 0.00 -17.40
N TRP A 74 -10.97 -0.83 -18.07
CA TRP A 74 -12.29 -0.43 -18.55
C TRP A 74 -13.31 -0.18 -17.43
N PHE A 75 -13.17 -0.90 -16.31
CA PHE A 75 -14.08 -0.83 -15.16
C PHE A 75 -13.32 -0.48 -13.88
N PRO A 76 -12.93 0.80 -13.71
CA PRO A 76 -12.33 1.23 -12.45
C PRO A 76 -13.35 1.14 -11.32
N ILE A 77 -12.93 0.64 -10.15
CA ILE A 77 -13.77 0.47 -8.96
C ILE A 77 -13.07 1.15 -7.78
N ASN A 78 -13.72 2.17 -7.21
CA ASN A 78 -13.31 2.73 -5.92
C ASN A 78 -13.99 1.99 -4.77
N ARG A 79 -13.34 1.93 -3.62
CA ARG A 79 -13.87 1.32 -2.40
C ARG A 79 -13.65 2.26 -1.23
N GLU A 80 -14.66 2.39 -0.39
CA GLU A 80 -14.59 3.08 0.88
C GLU A 80 -14.80 2.08 2.02
N THR A 81 -14.07 2.26 3.12
CA THR A 81 -14.16 1.46 4.34
C THR A 81 -14.60 2.35 5.50
N TYR A 82 -15.42 1.80 6.40
CA TYR A 82 -15.95 2.53 7.55
C TYR A 82 -15.52 1.82 8.85
N LEU A 83 -14.48 2.34 9.50
CA LEU A 83 -13.90 1.75 10.71
C LEU A 83 -14.86 1.85 11.92
N ASP A 84 -15.60 2.95 12.05
CA ASP A 84 -16.56 3.15 13.16
C ASP A 84 -17.60 2.02 13.21
N ARG A 85 -18.06 1.56 12.04
CA ARG A 85 -19.00 0.45 11.91
C ARG A 85 -18.38 -0.90 12.24
N LEU A 86 -17.07 -1.05 12.02
CA LEU A 86 -16.33 -2.26 12.36
C LEU A 86 -16.21 -2.36 13.88
N THR A 87 -15.71 -1.31 14.53
CA THR A 87 -15.59 -1.23 15.99
C THR A 87 -16.95 -1.44 16.67
N ALA A 88 -18.00 -0.72 16.25
CA ALA A 88 -19.35 -0.89 16.81
C ALA A 88 -19.95 -2.31 16.67
N ARG A 89 -19.43 -3.14 15.75
CA ARG A 89 -19.91 -4.51 15.52
C ARG A 89 -19.04 -5.56 16.22
N TYR A 90 -17.72 -5.39 16.24
CA TYR A 90 -16.78 -6.44 16.67
C TYR A 90 -16.06 -6.15 18.00
N GLU A 91 -16.06 -4.89 18.44
CA GLU A 91 -15.44 -4.41 19.68
C GLU A 91 -16.55 -3.83 20.58
N GLN A 92 -17.44 -4.71 21.05
CA GLN A 92 -18.55 -4.31 21.92
C GLN A 92 -18.06 -4.17 23.37
N GLU A 93 -18.36 -3.03 24.00
CA GLU A 93 -17.97 -2.78 25.40
C GLU A 93 -18.51 -3.87 26.33
N GLY A 94 -17.60 -4.54 27.06
CA GLY A 94 -17.92 -5.58 28.02
C GLY A 94 -17.93 -7.01 27.48
N GLU A 95 -17.78 -7.20 26.17
CA GLU A 95 -17.60 -8.52 25.54
C GLU A 95 -16.16 -8.71 25.04
N PRO A 96 -15.67 -9.96 24.90
CA PRO A 96 -14.36 -10.19 24.29
C PRO A 96 -14.35 -9.78 22.82
N ASP A 97 -13.25 -9.15 22.38
CA ASP A 97 -13.07 -8.71 21.00
C ASP A 97 -13.23 -9.88 20.01
N ARG A 98 -14.15 -9.70 19.06
CA ARG A 98 -14.46 -10.71 18.04
C ARG A 98 -13.59 -10.57 16.78
N LEU A 99 -12.52 -9.79 16.89
CA LEU A 99 -11.54 -9.58 15.82
C LEU A 99 -10.70 -10.85 15.58
N ALA A 100 -10.35 -11.07 14.31
CA ALA A 100 -9.50 -12.18 13.89
C ALA A 100 -8.05 -11.93 14.30
N ALA A 101 -7.27 -13.01 14.47
CA ALA A 101 -5.82 -12.87 14.60
C ALA A 101 -5.20 -12.49 13.24
N VAL A 102 -4.15 -11.68 13.28
CA VAL A 102 -3.40 -11.18 12.12
C VAL A 102 -1.92 -11.46 12.37
N ASP A 103 -1.33 -12.24 11.47
CA ASP A 103 0.10 -12.52 11.47
C ASP A 103 0.76 -11.69 10.36
N VAL A 104 1.75 -10.89 10.73
CA VAL A 104 2.53 -10.05 9.82
C VAL A 104 3.91 -10.66 9.63
N PHE A 105 4.27 -10.91 8.38
CA PHE A 105 5.55 -11.50 8.02
C PHE A 105 6.49 -10.43 7.43
N VAL A 106 7.71 -10.38 7.94
CA VAL A 106 8.81 -9.55 7.44
C VAL A 106 9.94 -10.46 7.01
N SER A 107 10.30 -10.43 5.73
CA SER A 107 11.42 -11.21 5.18
C SER A 107 12.57 -10.28 4.82
N THR A 108 13.79 -10.64 5.20
CA THR A 108 15.03 -9.92 4.89
C THR A 108 16.08 -10.90 4.37
N VAL A 109 16.97 -10.42 3.51
CA VAL A 109 17.97 -11.28 2.84
C VAL A 109 19.37 -11.11 3.42
N ASP A 110 19.89 -9.89 3.47
CA ASP A 110 21.26 -9.65 3.94
C ASP A 110 21.37 -8.22 4.49
N PRO A 111 21.85 -8.04 5.74
CA PRO A 111 22.05 -6.73 6.34
C PRO A 111 23.02 -5.83 5.57
N SER A 112 23.88 -6.39 4.70
CA SER A 112 24.77 -5.60 3.84
C SER A 112 24.04 -4.89 2.71
N LYS A 113 22.94 -5.47 2.21
CA LYS A 113 22.11 -4.91 1.14
C LYS A 113 20.99 -4.04 1.69
N GLU A 114 20.42 -4.43 2.81
CA GLU A 114 19.32 -3.75 3.47
C GLU A 114 19.74 -3.41 4.92
N PRO A 115 19.93 -2.12 5.24
CA PRO A 115 20.36 -1.73 6.58
C PRO A 115 19.40 -2.27 7.67
N PRO A 116 19.92 -2.97 8.71
CA PRO A 116 19.11 -3.55 9.78
C PRO A 116 18.17 -2.55 10.48
N LEU A 117 18.57 -1.28 10.49
CA LEU A 117 17.77 -0.19 11.06
C LEU A 117 16.43 0.00 10.32
N ILE A 118 16.37 -0.22 9.01
CA ILE A 118 15.12 -0.12 8.23
C ILE A 118 14.18 -1.27 8.62
N THR A 119 14.73 -2.48 8.79
CA THR A 119 13.99 -3.65 9.28
C THR A 119 13.47 -3.40 10.70
N ALA A 120 14.29 -2.86 11.60
CA ALA A 120 13.89 -2.48 12.95
C ALA A 120 12.73 -1.46 12.96
N ASN A 121 12.82 -0.40 12.14
CA ASN A 121 11.75 0.59 12.01
C ASN A 121 10.43 -0.03 11.53
N THR A 122 10.51 -0.98 10.59
CA THR A 122 9.35 -1.70 10.06
C THR A 122 8.71 -2.56 11.16
N VAL A 123 9.51 -3.32 11.90
CA VAL A 123 9.06 -4.13 13.04
C VAL A 123 8.40 -3.26 14.11
N LEU A 124 9.01 -2.11 14.46
CA LEU A 124 8.43 -1.17 15.43
C LEU A 124 7.10 -0.58 14.96
N SER A 125 6.98 -0.28 13.66
CA SER A 125 5.72 0.18 13.06
C SER A 125 4.63 -0.88 13.16
N ILE A 126 4.97 -2.15 12.93
CA ILE A 126 4.05 -3.31 13.06
C ILE A 126 3.64 -3.51 14.52
N LEU A 127 4.58 -3.47 15.46
CA LEU A 127 4.27 -3.63 16.89
C LEU A 127 3.46 -2.44 17.45
N GLY A 128 3.54 -1.27 16.81
CA GLY A 128 2.80 -0.06 17.17
C GLY A 128 1.39 0.02 16.60
N VAL A 129 0.90 -0.96 15.83
CA VAL A 129 -0.42 -0.90 15.19
C VAL A 129 -1.56 -0.80 16.21
N ASP A 130 -2.64 -0.15 15.79
CA ASP A 130 -3.85 -0.02 16.59
C ASP A 130 -4.74 -1.26 16.39
N TYR A 131 -4.43 -2.31 17.16
CA TYR A 131 -5.15 -3.58 17.17
C TYR A 131 -4.96 -4.26 18.53
N PRO A 132 -5.87 -5.17 18.94
CA PRO A 132 -5.71 -5.94 20.17
C PRO A 132 -4.39 -6.69 20.22
N VAL A 133 -3.64 -6.52 21.32
CA VAL A 133 -2.27 -7.06 21.49
C VAL A 133 -2.22 -8.59 21.44
N GLN A 134 -3.32 -9.26 21.76
CA GLN A 134 -3.41 -10.73 21.72
C GLN A 134 -3.68 -11.27 20.31
N LYS A 135 -3.90 -10.38 19.33
CA LYS A 135 -4.35 -10.72 17.98
C LYS A 135 -3.37 -10.31 16.90
N VAL A 136 -2.31 -9.55 17.22
CA VAL A 136 -1.25 -9.23 16.25
C VAL A 136 0.01 -9.98 16.62
N SER A 137 0.52 -10.75 15.67
CA SER A 137 1.83 -11.40 15.77
C SER A 137 2.73 -10.88 14.66
N CYS A 138 4.00 -10.63 14.96
CA CYS A 138 5.01 -10.25 13.98
C CYS A 138 6.05 -11.36 13.88
N TYR A 139 6.27 -11.85 12.67
CA TYR A 139 7.27 -12.88 12.36
C TYR A 139 8.34 -12.27 11.46
N VAL A 140 9.61 -12.44 11.83
CA VAL A 140 10.75 -11.98 11.04
C VAL A 140 11.54 -13.19 10.55
N SER A 141 11.73 -13.30 9.24
CA SER A 141 12.52 -14.33 8.58
C SER A 141 13.76 -13.70 7.96
N ASP A 142 14.93 -14.23 8.30
CA ASP A 142 16.22 -13.79 7.76
C ASP A 142 16.86 -14.90 6.94
N ASP A 143 16.91 -14.70 5.61
CA ASP A 143 17.55 -15.66 4.71
C ASP A 143 19.09 -15.62 4.82
N GLY A 144 19.65 -14.52 5.32
CA GLY A 144 21.10 -14.33 5.49
C GLY A 144 21.65 -14.93 6.77
N ALA A 145 20.79 -15.37 7.68
CA ALA A 145 21.13 -15.90 9.01
C ALA A 145 22.20 -15.07 9.73
N SER A 146 22.08 -13.73 9.65
CA SER A 146 23.11 -12.81 10.10
C SER A 146 22.99 -12.52 11.59
N MET A 147 24.12 -12.60 12.32
CA MET A 147 24.13 -12.24 13.75
C MET A 147 23.76 -10.77 13.96
N LEU A 148 24.16 -9.90 13.03
CA LEU A 148 23.89 -8.46 13.11
C LEU A 148 22.40 -8.15 13.15
N LEU A 149 21.58 -8.84 12.35
CA LEU A 149 20.13 -8.64 12.39
C LEU A 149 19.54 -9.18 13.69
N PHE A 150 20.02 -10.33 14.17
CA PHE A 150 19.57 -10.89 15.45
C PHE A 150 19.80 -9.91 16.61
N ASP A 151 21.02 -9.35 16.72
CA ASP A 151 21.35 -8.36 17.74
C ASP A 151 20.49 -7.09 17.58
N THR A 152 20.31 -6.63 16.34
CA THR A 152 19.44 -5.48 16.03
C THR A 152 18.00 -5.73 16.49
N LEU A 153 17.44 -6.91 16.26
CA LEU A 153 16.08 -7.27 16.66
C LEU A 153 15.94 -7.39 18.18
N SER A 154 16.98 -7.86 18.88
CA SER A 154 17.02 -7.88 20.35
C SER A 154 16.92 -6.47 20.93
N GLU A 155 17.76 -5.53 20.44
CA GLU A 155 17.71 -4.12 20.84
C GLU A 155 16.38 -3.46 20.45
N THR A 156 15.85 -3.80 19.27
CA THR A 156 14.55 -3.34 18.79
C THR A 156 13.43 -3.78 19.73
N ALA A 157 13.49 -5.01 20.26
CA ALA A 157 12.50 -5.50 21.22
C ALA A 157 12.54 -4.72 22.54
N GLU A 158 13.72 -4.35 23.04
CA GLU A 158 13.83 -3.48 24.21
C GLU A 158 13.25 -2.08 23.93
N PHE A 159 13.61 -1.49 22.79
CA PHE A 159 13.10 -0.18 22.41
C PHE A 159 11.57 -0.19 22.20
N ALA A 160 11.03 -1.25 21.62
CA ALA A 160 9.58 -1.43 21.42
C ALA A 160 8.80 -1.31 22.73
N ARG A 161 9.34 -1.78 23.85
CA ARG A 161 8.69 -1.69 25.17
C ARG A 161 8.47 -0.24 25.62
N ARG A 162 9.28 0.70 25.14
CA ARG A 162 9.16 2.14 25.42
C ARG A 162 8.37 2.87 24.32
N TRP A 163 8.66 2.52 23.06
CA TRP A 163 8.07 3.15 21.88
C TRP A 163 6.59 2.83 21.69
N VAL A 164 6.18 1.55 21.80
CA VAL A 164 4.80 1.12 21.53
C VAL A 164 3.79 1.80 22.46
N PRO A 165 4.00 1.86 23.79
CA PRO A 165 3.10 2.61 24.68
C PRO A 165 3.00 4.10 24.33
N PHE A 166 4.11 4.72 23.95
CA PHE A 166 4.14 6.13 23.53
C PHE A 166 3.33 6.35 22.25
N CYS A 167 3.50 5.49 21.24
CA CYS A 167 2.73 5.54 20.00
C CYS A 167 1.23 5.41 20.24
N LYS A 168 0.82 4.44 21.05
CA LYS A 168 -0.60 4.18 21.34
C LYS A 168 -1.21 5.29 22.19
N LYS A 169 -0.50 5.79 23.21
CA LYS A 169 -1.00 6.85 24.10
C LYS A 169 -1.25 8.17 23.39
N PHE A 170 -0.41 8.54 22.44
CA PHE A 170 -0.49 9.84 21.75
C PHE A 170 -0.97 9.73 20.30
N SER A 171 -1.41 8.55 19.86
CA SER A 171 -1.84 8.26 18.48
C SER A 171 -0.85 8.85 17.46
N ILE A 172 0.40 8.40 17.54
CA ILE A 172 1.51 8.93 16.73
C ILE A 172 1.49 8.32 15.33
N GLU A 173 1.58 9.18 14.32
CA GLU A 173 1.68 8.80 12.92
C GLU A 173 2.77 9.62 12.22
N PRO A 174 3.65 8.98 11.42
CA PRO A 174 3.80 7.54 11.21
C PRO A 174 4.34 6.82 12.46
N ARG A 175 4.12 5.50 12.55
CA ARG A 175 4.52 4.68 13.71
C ARG A 175 6.00 4.26 13.69
N ALA A 176 6.69 4.43 12.56
CA ALA A 176 8.12 4.17 12.45
C ALA A 176 8.91 5.36 13.02
N PRO A 177 9.78 5.16 14.02
CA PRO A 177 10.41 6.25 14.76
C PRO A 177 11.33 7.13 13.90
N GLU A 178 12.16 6.55 13.04
CA GLU A 178 13.08 7.32 12.19
C GLU A 178 12.30 8.21 11.22
N PHE A 179 11.25 7.67 10.60
CA PHE A 179 10.36 8.42 9.72
C PHE A 179 9.55 9.48 10.47
N TYR A 180 9.13 9.21 11.71
CA TYR A 180 8.41 10.19 12.53
C TYR A 180 9.30 11.36 12.95
N PHE A 181 10.50 11.09 13.48
CA PHE A 181 11.38 12.13 13.99
C PHE A 181 12.10 12.94 12.90
N SER A 182 12.21 12.41 11.68
CA SER A 182 12.77 13.12 10.52
C SER A 182 11.79 14.07 9.83
N GLN A 183 10.49 13.99 10.14
CA GLN A 183 9.50 14.92 9.59
C GLN A 183 9.72 16.35 10.08
N LYS A 184 9.69 17.28 9.13
CA LYS A 184 9.77 18.74 9.37
C LYS A 184 8.39 19.40 9.56
N ILE A 185 7.35 18.59 9.74
CA ILE A 185 5.97 19.05 9.93
C ILE A 185 5.79 19.48 11.39
N ASP A 186 4.86 20.38 11.65
CA ASP A 186 4.47 20.74 13.02
C ASP A 186 3.92 19.51 13.75
N TYR A 187 4.72 18.99 14.69
CA TYR A 187 4.41 17.81 15.48
C TYR A 187 3.46 18.09 16.66
N LEU A 188 3.13 19.36 16.93
CA LEU A 188 2.16 19.75 17.96
C LEU A 188 0.73 19.86 17.42
N LYS A 189 0.57 19.81 16.10
CA LYS A 189 -0.73 19.92 15.46
C LYS A 189 -1.69 18.84 15.97
N ASP A 190 -2.87 19.26 16.40
CA ASP A 190 -3.96 18.41 16.90
C ASP A 190 -3.61 17.58 18.17
N LYS A 191 -2.50 17.90 18.86
CA LYS A 191 -2.10 17.24 20.11
C LYS A 191 -2.65 17.99 21.32
N VAL A 192 -3.61 17.37 22.01
CA VAL A 192 -4.29 17.95 23.17
C VAL A 192 -3.68 17.56 24.53
N GLN A 193 -2.85 16.51 24.58
CA GLN A 193 -2.32 16.02 25.86
C GLN A 193 -1.20 16.92 26.41
N PRO A 194 -1.30 17.39 27.67
CA PRO A 194 -0.35 18.35 28.23
C PRO A 194 1.06 17.77 28.45
N THR A 195 1.18 16.46 28.67
CA THR A 195 2.48 15.80 28.89
C THR A 195 3.22 15.46 27.59
N PHE A 196 2.58 15.66 26.43
CA PHE A 196 3.11 15.23 25.13
C PHE A 196 4.49 15.81 24.84
N VAL A 197 4.70 17.11 25.07
CA VAL A 197 5.98 17.78 24.78
C VAL A 197 7.13 17.18 25.60
N LYS A 198 6.87 16.91 26.88
CA LYS A 198 7.87 16.34 27.80
C LYS A 198 8.19 14.89 27.42
N GLU A 199 7.17 14.07 27.20
CA GLU A 199 7.35 12.65 26.87
C GLU A 199 7.97 12.46 25.47
N ARG A 200 7.58 13.26 24.48
CA ARG A 200 8.20 13.24 23.15
C ARG A 200 9.67 13.60 23.19
N ARG A 201 10.07 14.57 24.02
CA ARG A 201 11.47 14.96 24.18
C ARG A 201 12.28 13.87 24.88
N ALA A 202 11.70 13.16 25.84
CA ALA A 202 12.38 12.05 26.52
C ALA A 202 12.49 10.80 25.62
N MET A 203 11.58 10.63 24.66
CA MET A 203 11.59 9.53 23.70
C MET A 203 12.57 9.75 22.54
N LYS A 204 12.89 11.01 22.20
CA LYS A 204 13.84 11.39 21.16
C LYS A 204 15.27 11.39 21.71
#